data_AF-A0A3N4JSN0-F1
#
_entry.id   AF-A0A3N4JSN0-F1
#
_cell.length_a   1.000
_cell.length_b   1.000
_cell.length_c   1.000
_cell.angle_alpha   90.00
_cell.angle_beta   90.00
_cell.angle_gamma   90.00
#
_symmetry.space_group_name_H-M   'P 1'
#
loop_
_entity.id
_entity.type
_entity.pdbx_description
1 polymer ?
#
loop_
_entity_poly.entity_id
_entity_poly.type
_entity_poly.pdbx_seq_one_letter_code
_entity_poly.pdbx_strand_id
1 'polypeptide(L)'
;MQLKHPLATAPLPLAVTLVAAIPSPITTGEPTSLEVLGQDYVSPFNYTIVNALAAAGDYETLEEMYSVLWDYPSASSDYGVCETSGGSPPTDDAHSAVNLLNSRGTCCRWNAVATQCSNLTNRGQASIGFCGAYKACLQCSPFARDRAFGLAFYCAWRDPSGVVRSGGKWMLDGAGPGARLILH
;
A
#
# COMPACT_ATOMS: atom_id res chain seq x y z
N MET A 1 81.07 21.66 -31.08
CA MET A 1 79.77 21.12 -31.53
C MET A 1 79.99 19.69 -32.00
N GLN A 2 79.61 18.73 -31.17
CA GLN A 2 79.77 17.29 -31.41
C GLN A 2 78.52 16.60 -30.85
N LEU A 3 77.87 15.84 -31.71
CA LEU A 3 76.66 15.04 -31.46
C LEU A 3 77.01 13.85 -30.56
N LYS A 4 76.21 13.61 -29.51
CA LYS A 4 76.12 12.31 -28.82
C LYS A 4 74.65 11.94 -28.71
N HIS A 5 74.25 10.86 -29.37
CA HIS A 5 72.98 10.16 -29.14
C HIS A 5 73.11 9.31 -27.86
N PRO A 6 72.01 9.06 -27.14
CA PRO A 6 71.47 7.70 -27.19
C PRO A 6 69.94 7.58 -27.08
N LEU A 7 69.45 6.53 -27.75
CA LEU A 7 68.35 5.61 -27.40
C LEU A 7 67.23 6.12 -26.47
N ALA A 8 66.03 6.28 -27.02
CA ALA A 8 64.79 6.25 -26.25
C ALA A 8 63.84 5.18 -26.81
N THR A 9 63.42 4.33 -25.90
CA THR A 9 62.68 3.07 -26.02
C THR A 9 61.25 3.30 -26.51
N ALA A 10 60.79 2.52 -27.49
CA ALA A 10 59.39 2.50 -27.93
C ALA A 10 58.50 1.75 -26.92
N PRO A 11 57.29 2.24 -26.57
CA PRO A 11 56.35 1.48 -25.75
C PRO A 11 55.50 0.53 -26.63
N LEU A 12 55.31 -0.71 -26.15
CA LEU A 12 54.33 -1.66 -26.66
C LEU A 12 52.89 -1.15 -26.39
N PRO A 13 51.94 -1.29 -27.32
CA PRO A 13 50.53 -1.10 -27.01
C PRO A 13 49.96 -2.34 -26.29
N LEU A 14 49.48 -2.15 -25.05
CA LEU A 14 48.61 -3.09 -24.36
C LEU A 14 47.23 -3.06 -25.03
N ALA A 15 46.90 -4.10 -25.80
CA ALA A 15 45.53 -4.34 -26.25
C ALA A 15 44.70 -4.87 -25.07
N VAL A 16 43.83 -4.04 -24.52
CA VAL A 16 42.81 -4.46 -23.56
C VAL A 16 41.67 -5.09 -24.35
N THR A 17 41.58 -6.42 -24.33
CA THR A 17 40.42 -7.16 -24.83
C THR A 17 39.25 -6.93 -23.87
N LEU A 18 38.26 -6.15 -24.28
CA LEU A 18 36.95 -6.12 -23.64
C LEU A 18 36.29 -7.49 -23.86
N VAL A 19 36.22 -8.32 -22.81
CA VAL A 19 35.34 -9.48 -22.80
C VAL A 19 33.93 -8.95 -22.63
N ALA A 20 33.18 -8.88 -23.73
CA ALA A 20 31.74 -8.65 -23.68
C ALA A 20 31.10 -9.81 -22.90
N ALA A 21 30.60 -9.53 -21.71
CA ALA A 21 29.77 -10.46 -20.96
C ALA A 21 28.51 -10.73 -21.77
N ILE A 22 28.39 -11.95 -22.29
CA ILE A 22 27.17 -12.44 -22.95
C ILE A 22 26.12 -12.58 -21.83
N PRO A 23 24.96 -11.88 -21.89
CA PRO A 23 23.92 -12.10 -20.92
C PRO A 23 23.40 -13.54 -21.05
N SER A 24 23.42 -14.27 -19.93
CA SER A 24 22.90 -15.63 -19.85
C SER A 24 21.44 -15.69 -20.34
N PRO A 25 21.02 -16.79 -20.99
CA PRO A 25 19.63 -16.98 -21.39
C PRO A 25 18.75 -17.02 -20.13
N ILE A 26 17.72 -16.18 -20.11
CA ILE A 26 16.70 -16.15 -19.07
C ILE A 26 15.98 -17.49 -19.07
N THR A 27 16.20 -18.29 -18.02
CA THR A 27 15.45 -19.51 -17.76
C THR A 27 13.97 -19.14 -17.54
N THR A 28 13.12 -19.59 -18.46
CA THR A 28 11.66 -19.51 -18.35
C THR A 28 11.20 -20.48 -17.26
N GLY A 29 10.97 -19.99 -16.04
CA GLY A 29 10.59 -20.88 -14.93
C GLY A 29 10.18 -20.26 -13.60
N GLU A 30 9.87 -18.96 -13.51
CA GLU A 30 9.19 -18.40 -12.33
C GLU A 30 7.72 -18.16 -12.67
N PRO A 31 6.78 -18.47 -11.74
CA PRO A 31 5.37 -18.25 -12.02
C PRO A 31 5.13 -16.75 -12.24
N THR A 32 4.56 -16.39 -13.39
CA THR A 32 4.09 -15.02 -13.70
C THR A 32 2.93 -14.57 -12.79
N SER A 33 2.60 -15.32 -11.74
CA SER A 33 1.56 -14.96 -10.79
C SER A 33 2.13 -13.96 -9.79
N LEU A 34 1.54 -12.76 -9.76
CA LEU A 34 1.75 -11.81 -8.67
C LEU A 34 1.50 -12.52 -7.34
N GLU A 35 2.42 -12.36 -6.39
CA GLU A 35 2.21 -12.84 -5.02
C GLU A 35 0.93 -12.18 -4.46
N VAL A 36 0.09 -12.97 -3.79
CA VAL A 36 -1.12 -12.45 -3.17
C VAL A 36 -0.83 -12.20 -1.69
N LEU A 37 -0.65 -10.94 -1.31
CA LEU A 37 -0.42 -10.59 0.08
C LEU A 37 -1.66 -10.85 0.92
N GLY A 38 -1.44 -11.43 2.09
CA GLY A 38 -2.47 -11.77 3.05
C GLY A 38 -3.26 -13.05 2.72
N GLN A 39 -2.72 -13.97 1.91
CA GLN A 39 -3.36 -15.29 1.68
C GLN A 39 -3.65 -16.02 2.99
N ASP A 40 -2.71 -16.00 3.94
CA ASP A 40 -2.84 -16.69 5.23
C ASP A 40 -3.29 -15.75 6.37
N TYR A 41 -3.73 -14.54 6.02
CA TYR A 41 -4.16 -13.57 7.02
C TYR A 41 -5.53 -13.97 7.58
N VAL A 42 -5.62 -14.09 8.91
CA VAL A 42 -6.86 -14.33 9.63
C VAL A 42 -7.32 -13.03 10.27
N SER A 43 -8.54 -12.60 9.95
CA SER A 43 -9.12 -11.41 10.56
C SER A 43 -9.33 -11.62 12.06
N PRO A 44 -8.94 -10.68 12.92
CA PRO A 44 -9.36 -10.69 14.31
C PRO A 44 -10.78 -10.12 14.51
N PHE A 45 -11.46 -9.62 13.46
CA PHE A 45 -12.77 -8.99 13.57
C PHE A 45 -13.93 -9.96 13.45
N ASN A 46 -14.89 -9.85 14.37
CA ASN A 46 -16.22 -10.40 14.16
C ASN A 46 -17.03 -9.43 13.31
N TYR A 47 -16.99 -9.63 11.99
CA TYR A 47 -17.63 -8.70 11.06
C TYR A 47 -19.16 -8.64 11.13
N THR A 48 -19.80 -9.64 11.72
CA THR A 48 -21.24 -9.57 12.02
C THR A 48 -21.50 -8.50 13.08
N ILE A 49 -20.71 -8.48 14.15
CA ILE A 49 -20.79 -7.46 15.21
C ILE A 49 -20.39 -6.10 14.66
N VAL A 50 -19.27 -6.03 13.91
CA VAL A 50 -18.78 -4.79 13.30
C VAL A 50 -19.85 -4.12 12.46
N ASN A 51 -20.46 -4.88 11.54
CA ASN A 51 -21.46 -4.33 10.64
C ASN A 51 -22.74 -3.91 11.39
N ALA A 52 -23.12 -4.62 12.46
CA ALA A 52 -24.29 -4.26 13.26
C ALA A 52 -24.07 -2.94 14.03
N LEU A 53 -22.93 -2.79 14.70
CA LEU A 53 -22.62 -1.58 15.46
C LEU A 53 -22.39 -0.36 14.55
N ALA A 54 -21.70 -0.54 13.42
CA ALA A 54 -21.53 0.54 12.43
C ALA A 54 -22.88 0.99 11.86
N ALA A 55 -23.79 0.05 11.54
CA ALA A 55 -25.13 0.39 11.07
C ALA A 55 -25.99 1.10 12.14
N ALA A 56 -25.71 0.86 13.43
CA ALA A 56 -26.34 1.55 14.55
C ALA A 56 -25.68 2.91 14.88
N GLY A 57 -24.55 3.24 14.24
CA GLY A 57 -23.73 4.40 14.60
C GLY A 57 -23.03 4.28 15.96
N ASP A 58 -22.95 3.07 16.52
CA ASP A 58 -22.35 2.77 17.82
C ASP A 58 -20.84 2.60 17.68
N TYR A 59 -20.19 3.70 17.33
CA TYR A 59 -18.75 3.75 17.11
C TYR A 59 -17.94 3.68 18.42
N GLU A 60 -18.53 4.11 19.54
CA GLU A 60 -17.88 4.05 20.86
C GLU A 60 -17.69 2.58 21.31
N THR A 61 -18.72 1.75 21.18
CA THR A 61 -18.61 0.31 21.50
C THR A 61 -17.63 -0.40 20.57
N LEU A 62 -17.58 -0.04 19.29
CA LEU A 62 -16.58 -0.56 18.36
C LEU A 62 -15.16 -0.22 18.79
N GLU A 63 -14.95 0.99 19.32
CA GLU A 63 -13.65 1.47 19.79
C GLU A 63 -13.19 0.64 20.96
N GLU A 64 -14.07 0.48 21.96
CA GLU A 64 -13.79 -0.30 23.15
C GLU A 64 -13.42 -1.74 22.80
N MET A 65 -14.23 -2.41 21.97
CA MET A 65 -14.06 -3.82 21.61
C MET A 65 -12.73 -4.12 20.92
N TYR A 66 -12.24 -3.21 20.08
CA TYR A 66 -11.08 -3.47 19.25
C TYR A 66 -9.88 -2.56 19.54
N SER A 67 -9.97 -1.68 20.53
CA SER A 67 -8.89 -0.81 21.02
C SER A 67 -7.54 -1.53 21.19
N VAL A 68 -7.53 -2.77 21.67
CA VAL A 68 -6.30 -3.55 21.89
C VAL A 68 -5.63 -4.02 20.59
N LEU A 69 -6.39 -4.17 19.50
CA LEU A 69 -5.89 -4.63 18.21
C LEU A 69 -5.25 -3.50 17.40
N TRP A 70 -5.55 -2.27 17.77
CA TRP A 70 -5.08 -1.07 17.13
C TRP A 70 -4.60 -0.13 18.22
N ASP A 71 -3.31 -0.25 18.52
CA ASP A 71 -2.57 0.66 19.38
C ASP A 71 -2.45 2.02 18.69
N TYR A 72 -3.59 2.71 18.58
CA TYR A 72 -3.89 4.01 18.00
C TYR A 72 -2.96 4.40 16.83
N PRO A 73 -3.43 4.33 15.56
CA PRO A 73 -2.81 5.13 14.52
C PRO A 73 -3.10 6.60 14.85
N SER A 74 -2.35 7.15 15.81
CA SER A 74 -1.98 8.55 15.80
C SER A 74 -1.54 8.88 14.37
N ALA A 75 -1.62 10.15 13.97
CA ALA A 75 -1.13 10.62 12.67
C ALA A 75 0.37 10.28 12.37
N SER A 76 1.03 9.52 13.25
CA SER A 76 2.43 9.13 13.26
C SER A 76 2.70 7.64 13.51
N SER A 77 1.75 6.70 13.40
CA SER A 77 2.16 5.28 13.39
C SER A 77 2.90 4.94 12.09
N ASP A 78 3.89 4.04 12.15
CA ASP A 78 4.71 3.67 10.98
C ASP A 78 3.88 3.09 9.82
N TYR A 79 2.68 2.58 10.12
CA TYR A 79 1.84 1.87 9.16
C TYR A 79 0.54 2.62 8.82
N GLY A 80 -0.18 3.17 9.80
CA GLY A 80 -1.44 3.89 9.58
C GLY A 80 -1.30 5.39 9.83
N VAL A 81 -1.72 6.21 8.86
CA VAL A 81 -1.76 7.68 9.01
C VAL A 81 -3.15 8.18 8.70
N CYS A 82 -3.80 8.76 9.71
CA CYS A 82 -5.12 9.37 9.57
C CYS A 82 -5.07 10.71 8.85
N GLU A 83 -6.11 10.97 8.06
CA GLU A 83 -6.38 12.28 7.47
C GLU A 83 -7.61 12.92 8.16
N THR A 84 -7.36 14.04 8.81
CA THR A 84 -8.31 14.85 9.56
C THR A 84 -8.69 16.17 8.87
N SER A 85 -8.37 16.34 7.58
CA SER A 85 -8.88 17.45 6.79
C SER A 85 -10.31 17.23 6.32
N GLY A 86 -10.99 18.31 5.92
CA GLY A 86 -12.32 18.24 5.29
C GLY A 86 -12.38 17.46 3.97
N GLY A 87 -11.23 17.01 3.45
CA GLY A 87 -11.15 16.09 2.31
C GLY A 87 -11.55 14.65 2.64
N SER A 88 -11.56 14.26 3.91
CA SER A 88 -12.02 12.93 4.33
C SER A 88 -13.53 12.76 4.11
N PRO A 89 -13.99 11.60 3.62
CA PRO A 89 -15.39 11.34 3.34
C PRO A 89 -16.18 11.15 4.65
N PRO A 90 -17.52 11.24 4.62
CA PRO A 90 -18.36 10.82 5.72
C PRO A 90 -18.07 9.36 6.13
N THR A 91 -18.09 9.08 7.42
CA THR A 91 -17.68 7.77 7.97
C THR A 91 -18.59 6.64 7.50
N ASP A 92 -19.89 6.90 7.35
CA ASP A 92 -20.85 5.92 6.82
C ASP A 92 -20.54 5.52 5.36
N ASP A 93 -20.11 6.48 4.54
CA ASP A 93 -19.69 6.24 3.16
C ASP A 93 -18.40 5.42 3.13
N ALA A 94 -17.44 5.74 4.02
CA ALA A 94 -16.21 4.99 4.17
C ALA A 94 -16.47 3.53 4.56
N HIS A 95 -17.26 3.27 5.60
CA HIS A 95 -17.65 1.91 5.98
C HIS A 95 -18.37 1.17 4.84
N SER A 96 -19.22 1.86 4.11
CA SER A 96 -19.92 1.28 2.96
C SER A 96 -18.95 0.94 1.82
N ALA A 97 -17.93 1.76 1.57
CA ALA A 97 -16.87 1.46 0.61
C ALA A 97 -16.03 0.25 1.05
N VAL A 98 -15.70 0.14 2.34
CA VAL A 98 -14.99 -1.02 2.93
C VAL A 98 -15.82 -2.30 2.76
N ASN A 99 -17.13 -2.24 3.03
CA ASN A 99 -18.02 -3.37 2.84
C ASN A 99 -18.16 -3.77 1.36
N LEU A 100 -18.16 -2.80 0.44
CA LEU A 100 -18.15 -3.09 -0.99
C LEU A 100 -16.84 -3.73 -1.44
N LEU A 101 -15.69 -3.30 -0.90
CA LEU A 101 -14.38 -3.93 -1.15
C LEU A 101 -14.41 -5.42 -0.80
N ASN A 102 -15.08 -5.79 0.30
CA ASN A 102 -15.21 -7.17 0.77
C ASN A 102 -16.03 -8.09 -0.16
N SER A 103 -16.88 -7.54 -1.03
CA SER A 103 -17.61 -8.34 -2.02
C SER A 103 -16.72 -8.89 -3.14
N ARG A 104 -15.44 -8.49 -3.15
CA ARG A 104 -14.44 -8.90 -4.15
C ARG A 104 -13.55 -9.99 -3.55
N GLY A 105 -13.12 -10.94 -4.37
CA GLY A 105 -12.13 -11.95 -3.96
C GLY A 105 -10.74 -11.32 -3.79
N THR A 106 -10.05 -11.10 -4.91
CA THR A 106 -8.69 -10.52 -4.93
C THR A 106 -8.68 -9.10 -5.49
N CYS A 107 -7.91 -8.24 -4.85
CA CYS A 107 -7.71 -6.84 -5.20
C CYS A 107 -6.40 -6.73 -5.97
N CYS A 108 -6.40 -7.23 -7.21
CA CYS A 108 -5.24 -7.21 -8.08
C CYS A 108 -5.19 -5.90 -8.86
N ARG A 109 -4.10 -5.15 -8.69
CA ARG A 109 -3.75 -4.03 -9.56
C ARG A 109 -2.25 -4.05 -9.76
N TRP A 110 -1.80 -3.69 -10.95
CA TRP A 110 -0.38 -3.49 -11.20
C TRP A 110 -0.13 -1.99 -11.33
N ASN A 111 0.64 -1.43 -10.40
CA ASN A 111 1.14 -0.07 -10.49
C ASN A 111 2.66 -0.14 -10.50
N ALA A 112 3.29 0.20 -11.62
CA ALA A 112 4.75 0.15 -11.73
C ALA A 112 5.45 1.36 -11.11
N VAL A 113 4.72 2.46 -10.85
CA VAL A 113 5.31 3.76 -10.50
C VAL A 113 4.90 4.21 -9.10
N ALA A 114 5.86 4.69 -8.32
CA ALA A 114 5.71 5.07 -6.90
C ALA A 114 4.66 6.16 -6.61
N THR A 115 4.15 6.87 -7.62
CA THR A 115 3.15 7.92 -7.46
C THR A 115 1.78 7.55 -8.03
N GLN A 116 1.67 6.42 -8.73
CA GLN A 116 0.43 6.02 -9.38
C GLN A 116 -0.59 5.56 -8.34
N CYS A 117 -1.80 6.11 -8.42
CA CYS A 117 -2.94 5.69 -7.62
C CYS A 117 -3.97 4.98 -8.51
N SER A 118 -4.48 3.85 -8.04
CA SER A 118 -5.52 3.04 -8.67
C SER A 118 -6.70 2.91 -7.72
N ASN A 119 -7.87 3.29 -8.19
CA ASN A 119 -9.11 3.06 -7.46
C ASN A 119 -9.48 1.57 -7.46
N LEU A 120 -9.86 1.04 -6.29
CA LEU A 120 -10.42 -0.29 -6.14
C LEU A 120 -11.93 -0.21 -6.14
N THR A 121 -12.51 0.60 -5.27
CA THR A 121 -13.96 0.72 -5.13
C THR A 121 -14.37 2.13 -4.71
N ASN A 122 -15.64 2.47 -4.95
CA ASN A 122 -16.25 3.74 -4.57
C ASN A 122 -17.64 3.51 -3.99
N ARG A 123 -18.01 4.31 -2.99
CA ARG A 123 -19.35 4.34 -2.43
C ARG A 123 -19.63 5.71 -1.82
N GLY A 124 -20.68 6.38 -2.28
CA GLY A 124 -20.98 7.74 -1.85
C GLY A 124 -19.80 8.67 -2.17
N GLN A 125 -19.33 9.40 -1.16
CA GLN A 125 -18.15 10.25 -1.26
C GLN A 125 -16.83 9.53 -0.97
N ALA A 126 -16.87 8.26 -0.56
CA ALA A 126 -15.68 7.49 -0.23
C ALA A 126 -15.19 6.62 -1.38
N SER A 127 -13.88 6.45 -1.41
CA SER A 127 -13.09 5.70 -2.36
C SER A 127 -12.00 4.93 -1.61
N ILE A 128 -11.75 3.70 -2.04
CA ILE A 128 -10.62 2.92 -1.56
C ILE A 128 -9.73 2.63 -2.75
N GLY A 129 -8.43 2.87 -2.60
CA GLY A 129 -7.46 2.70 -3.67
C GLY A 129 -6.09 2.27 -3.19
N PHE A 130 -5.22 1.93 -4.13
CA PHE A 130 -3.80 1.73 -3.89
C PHE A 130 -3.00 2.85 -4.52
N CYS A 131 -2.03 3.39 -3.79
CA CYS A 131 -1.01 4.27 -4.34
C CYS A 131 0.37 3.65 -4.16
N GLY A 132 1.32 3.97 -5.02
CA GLY A 132 2.69 3.49 -4.90
C GLY A 132 3.07 2.42 -5.90
N ALA A 133 4.35 2.04 -5.89
CA ALA A 133 4.85 0.94 -6.69
C ALA A 133 4.35 -0.35 -6.04
N TYR A 134 3.51 -1.08 -6.76
CA TYR A 134 2.74 -2.19 -6.24
C TYR A 134 2.75 -3.32 -7.27
N LYS A 135 3.41 -4.44 -6.91
CA LYS A 135 3.65 -5.60 -7.78
C LYS A 135 3.06 -6.89 -7.17
N ALA A 136 1.91 -6.78 -6.51
CA ALA A 136 1.24 -7.89 -5.86
C ALA A 136 -0.27 -7.86 -6.15
N CYS A 137 -0.99 -8.88 -5.72
CA CYS A 137 -2.43 -8.79 -5.46
C CYS A 137 -2.63 -8.71 -3.94
N LEU A 138 -3.69 -8.05 -3.45
CA LEU A 138 -4.11 -8.22 -2.06
C LEU A 138 -5.29 -9.19 -2.03
N GLN A 139 -5.37 -10.00 -0.98
CA GLN A 139 -6.69 -10.51 -0.57
C GLN A 139 -7.56 -9.31 -0.19
N CYS A 140 -8.67 -9.09 -0.92
CA CYS A 140 -9.58 -7.99 -0.56
C CYS A 140 -10.17 -8.25 0.83
N SER A 141 -10.41 -9.52 1.14
CA SER A 141 -10.88 -9.99 2.44
C SER A 141 -10.04 -11.18 2.91
N PRO A 142 -9.61 -11.21 4.19
CA PRO A 142 -9.81 -10.15 5.17
C PRO A 142 -8.76 -9.04 5.07
N PHE A 143 -7.63 -9.26 4.40
CA PHE A 143 -6.45 -8.41 4.52
C PHE A 143 -6.69 -6.93 4.19
N ALA A 144 -7.13 -6.59 2.97
CA ALA A 144 -7.35 -5.19 2.60
C ALA A 144 -8.53 -4.58 3.37
N ARG A 145 -9.57 -5.38 3.64
CA ARG A 145 -10.75 -4.96 4.42
C ARG A 145 -10.36 -4.52 5.82
N ASP A 146 -9.56 -5.29 6.54
CA ASP A 146 -9.17 -5.00 7.92
C ASP A 146 -8.37 -3.69 8.00
N ARG A 147 -7.49 -3.43 7.02
CA ARG A 147 -6.73 -2.18 6.96
C ARG A 147 -7.60 -0.99 6.58
N ALA A 148 -8.51 -1.16 5.62
CA ALA A 148 -9.46 -0.12 5.22
C ALA A 148 -10.45 0.19 6.34
N PHE A 149 -10.89 -0.84 7.08
CA PHE A 149 -11.73 -0.69 8.26
C PHE A 149 -10.99 0.07 9.35
N GLY A 150 -9.71 -0.24 9.56
CA GLY A 150 -8.84 0.54 10.44
C GLY A 150 -8.86 2.03 10.10
N LEU A 151 -8.76 2.38 8.82
CA LEU A 151 -8.83 3.79 8.38
C LEU A 151 -10.25 4.39 8.52
N ALA A 152 -11.31 3.64 8.22
CA ALA A 152 -12.68 4.15 8.34
C ALA A 152 -13.08 4.39 9.80
N PHE A 153 -12.55 3.57 10.71
CA PHE A 153 -12.94 3.59 12.11
C PHE A 153 -11.98 4.41 12.97
N TYR A 154 -10.68 4.07 13.00
CA TYR A 154 -9.72 4.77 13.87
C TYR A 154 -9.45 6.19 13.45
N CYS A 155 -9.58 6.49 12.16
CA CYS A 155 -9.42 7.85 11.67
C CYS A 155 -10.74 8.61 11.64
N ALA A 156 -11.81 8.10 12.27
CA ALA A 156 -13.04 8.83 12.43
C ALA A 156 -12.84 10.04 13.35
N TRP A 157 -13.25 11.21 12.88
CA TRP A 157 -13.18 12.46 13.65
C TRP A 157 -14.40 13.32 13.32
N ARG A 158 -14.82 14.17 14.25
CA ARG A 158 -15.94 15.08 14.04
C ARG A 158 -15.41 16.42 13.53
N ASP A 159 -15.88 16.84 12.36
CA ASP A 159 -15.52 18.13 11.79
C ASP A 159 -16.24 19.31 12.47
N PRO A 160 -15.82 20.56 12.22
CA PRO A 160 -16.48 21.74 12.81
C PRO A 160 -17.96 21.90 12.43
N SER A 161 -18.42 21.23 11.37
CA SER A 161 -19.84 21.21 10.97
C SER A 161 -20.65 20.12 11.68
N GLY A 162 -19.99 19.28 12.48
CA GLY A 162 -20.59 18.19 13.23
C GLY A 162 -20.65 16.86 12.47
N VAL A 163 -20.13 16.78 11.24
CA VAL A 163 -20.11 15.55 10.44
C VAL A 163 -18.94 14.67 10.89
N VAL A 164 -19.20 13.37 11.09
CA VAL A 164 -18.12 12.40 11.39
C VAL A 164 -17.50 11.94 10.07
N ARG A 165 -16.20 12.17 9.92
CA ARG A 165 -15.42 11.88 8.71
C ARG A 165 -14.28 10.93 9.01
N SER A 166 -13.88 10.13 8.03
CA SER A 166 -12.80 9.15 8.22
C SER A 166 -12.01 8.92 6.94
N GLY A 167 -10.70 9.09 6.98
CA GLY A 167 -9.83 8.89 5.83
C GLY A 167 -8.37 8.72 6.25
N GLY A 168 -7.53 8.34 5.30
CA GLY A 168 -6.11 8.18 5.57
C GLY A 168 -5.41 7.18 4.65
N LYS A 169 -4.27 6.70 5.11
CA LYS A 169 -3.45 5.73 4.40
C LYS A 169 -2.91 4.64 5.32
N TRP A 170 -2.78 3.43 4.76
CA TRP A 170 -2.13 2.30 5.39
C TRP A 170 -0.96 1.82 4.52
N MET A 171 0.26 1.83 5.06
CA MET A 171 1.49 1.41 4.38
C MET A 171 1.51 -0.11 4.17
N LEU A 172 1.96 -0.53 2.98
CA LEU A 172 2.06 -1.92 2.56
C LEU A 172 3.54 -2.24 2.28
N ASP A 173 4.39 -2.15 3.31
CA ASP A 173 5.86 -2.11 3.15
C ASP A 173 6.47 -3.36 2.48
N GLY A 174 5.73 -4.48 2.44
CA GLY A 174 6.11 -5.68 1.68
C GLY A 174 5.68 -5.70 0.21
N ALA A 175 4.81 -4.77 -0.23
CA ALA A 175 4.20 -4.79 -1.57
C ALA A 175 4.98 -4.01 -2.63
N GLY A 176 5.90 -3.14 -2.19
CA GLY A 176 6.75 -2.32 -3.03
C GLY A 176 6.94 -0.90 -2.50
N PRO A 177 7.88 -0.12 -3.06
CA PRO A 177 8.20 1.22 -2.58
C PRO A 177 7.00 2.17 -2.58
N GLY A 178 6.69 2.72 -1.40
CA GLY A 178 5.60 3.67 -1.20
C GLY A 178 4.20 3.09 -1.40
N ALA A 179 4.07 1.76 -1.50
CA ALA A 179 2.80 1.07 -1.60
C ALA A 179 1.94 1.35 -0.37
N ARG A 180 0.71 1.79 -0.60
CA ARG A 180 -0.23 2.11 0.46
C ARG A 180 -1.67 1.94 0.00
N LEU A 181 -2.51 1.45 0.90
CA LEU A 181 -3.95 1.49 0.79
C LEU A 181 -4.42 2.90 1.22
N ILE A 182 -5.28 3.53 0.44
CA ILE A 182 -5.85 4.85 0.73
C ILE A 182 -7.35 4.69 0.93
N LEU A 183 -7.87 5.42 1.92
CA LEU A 183 -9.28 5.74 2.08
C LEU A 183 -9.43 7.26 1.95
N HIS A 184 -10.15 7.71 0.93
CA HIS A 184 -10.42 9.10 0.60
C HIS A 184 -11.86 9.21 0.14
#